data_AF-A0A5K0XCD3-F1
#
_entry.id   AF-A0A5K0XCD3-F1
#
_cell.length_a   1.000
_cell.length_b   1.000
_cell.length_c   1.000
_cell.angle_alpha   90.00
_cell.angle_beta   90.00
_cell.angle_gamma   90.00
#
_symmetry.space_group_name_H-M   'P 1'
#
loop_
_entity.id
_entity.type
_entity.pdbx_description
1 polymer ?
#
loop_
_entity_poly.entity_id
_entity_poly.type
_entity_poly.pdbx_seq_one_letter_code
_entity_poly.pdbx_strand_id
1 'polypeptide(L)'
;YIHPVGGTECSVVLGEGYITTESGTGLVHTAPGHGQEDYVTGLKYGLPIFSPVDDNGKFTDEAGQFSGLDVLGDGNTAVIRFLDEKMLLMKHEPY
;
A
#
# COMPACT_ATOMS: atom_id res chain seq x y z
N TYR A 1 -6.98 -2.36 11.29
CA TYR A 1 -7.84 -2.54 10.11
C TYR A 1 -7.42 -3.81 9.39
N ILE A 2 -8.31 -4.42 8.61
CA ILE A 2 -7.98 -5.63 7.84
C ILE A 2 -7.43 -5.21 6.48
N HIS A 3 -6.21 -5.64 6.16
CA HIS A 3 -5.59 -5.33 4.87
C HIS A 3 -6.35 -6.03 3.73
N PRO A 4 -6.68 -5.33 2.63
CA PRO A 4 -7.50 -5.88 1.55
C PRO A 4 -6.84 -7.06 0.82
N VAL A 5 -5.51 -7.12 0.84
CA VAL A 5 -4.72 -8.25 0.33
C VAL A 5 -4.26 -9.10 1.50
N GLY A 6 -4.59 -10.39 1.51
CA GLY A 6 -4.13 -11.36 2.52
C GLY A 6 -4.90 -11.35 3.85
N GLY A 7 -5.71 -10.32 4.14
CA GLY A 7 -6.59 -10.30 5.32
C GLY A 7 -5.86 -10.11 6.66
N THR A 8 -4.61 -9.68 6.63
CA THR A 8 -3.81 -9.41 7.83
C THR A 8 -4.37 -8.23 8.62
N GLU A 9 -4.35 -8.31 9.94
CA GLU A 9 -4.70 -7.18 10.80
C GLU A 9 -3.52 -6.19 10.88
N CYS A 10 -3.81 -4.92 10.61
CA CYS A 10 -2.85 -3.81 10.62
C CYS A 10 -3.22 -2.77 11.67
N SER A 11 -2.21 -2.15 12.29
CA SER A 11 -2.39 -1.06 13.24
C SER A 11 -2.85 0.23 12.53
N VAL A 12 -3.58 1.07 13.26
CA VAL A 12 -3.82 2.47 12.91
C VAL A 12 -3.01 3.33 13.85
N VAL A 13 -2.21 4.25 13.31
CA VAL A 13 -1.35 5.14 14.08
C VAL A 13 -1.70 6.59 13.79
N LEU A 14 -1.31 7.50 14.68
CA LEU A 14 -1.49 8.92 14.44
C LEU A 14 -0.43 9.39 13.44
N GLY A 15 -0.90 9.82 12.27
CA GLY A 15 -0.08 10.56 11.31
C GLY A 15 0.23 11.96 11.82
N GLU A 16 1.31 12.54 11.30
CA GLU A 16 1.77 13.86 11.69
C GLU A 16 1.24 14.94 10.73
N GLY A 17 1.88 16.11 10.69
CA GLY A 17 1.43 17.27 9.93
C GLY A 17 1.43 17.12 8.39
N TYR A 18 1.80 15.96 7.86
CA TYR A 18 1.76 15.67 6.41
C TYR A 18 0.42 15.07 5.95
N ILE A 19 -0.49 14.75 6.88
CA ILE A 19 -1.86 14.31 6.56
C ILE A 19 -2.81 15.49 6.63
N THR A 20 -3.56 15.73 5.56
CA THR A 20 -4.62 16.76 5.50
C THR A 20 -6.00 16.10 5.38
N THR A 21 -7.04 16.80 5.81
CA THR A 21 -8.44 16.38 5.64
C THR A 21 -9.09 17.02 4.40
N GLU A 22 -8.32 17.79 3.63
CA GLU A 22 -8.83 18.51 2.45
C GLU A 22 -8.80 17.65 1.18
N SER A 23 -7.95 16.62 1.15
CA SER A 23 -7.80 15.70 0.02
C SER A 23 -8.00 14.26 0.46
N GLY A 24 -8.71 13.48 -0.37
CA GLY A 24 -8.99 12.07 -0.08
C GLY A 24 -9.92 11.89 1.12
N THR A 25 -9.64 10.88 1.94
CA THR A 25 -10.51 10.47 3.07
C THR A 25 -10.00 10.98 4.44
N GLY A 26 -8.83 11.62 4.48
CA GLY A 26 -8.10 11.89 5.72
C GLY A 26 -7.46 10.66 6.36
N LEU A 27 -7.57 9.47 5.75
CA LEU A 27 -6.85 8.25 6.13
C LEU A 27 -5.82 7.91 5.04
N VAL A 28 -4.54 7.88 5.42
CA VAL A 28 -3.43 7.63 4.51
C VAL A 28 -2.86 6.24 4.78
N HIS A 29 -2.62 5.47 3.73
CA HIS A 29 -1.91 4.20 3.82
C HIS A 29 -0.43 4.46 4.12
N THR A 30 0.15 3.71 5.06
CA THR A 30 1.58 3.82 5.40
C THR A 30 2.34 2.58 4.94
N ALA A 31 3.32 2.78 4.05
CA ALA A 31 4.20 1.75 3.51
C ALA A 31 5.68 2.12 3.76
N PRO A 32 6.29 1.72 4.90
CA PRO A 32 7.62 2.19 5.30
C PRO A 32 8.76 1.87 4.33
N GLY A 33 8.59 0.89 3.44
CA GLY A 33 9.55 0.56 2.38
C GLY A 33 9.48 1.45 1.14
N HIS A 34 8.50 2.35 1.03
CA HIS A 34 8.17 3.05 -0.23
C HIS A 34 8.01 4.57 -0.12
N GLY A 35 8.27 5.17 1.05
CA GLY A 35 8.16 6.63 1.23
C GLY A 35 8.90 7.14 2.47
N GLN A 36 9.40 8.37 2.42
CA GLN A 36 10.19 8.95 3.51
C GLN A 36 9.34 9.19 4.77
N GLU A 37 8.14 9.74 4.62
CA GLU A 37 7.20 10.00 5.71
C GLU A 37 6.74 8.69 6.36
N ASP A 38 6.49 7.67 5.53
CA ASP A 38 6.11 6.34 6.00
C ASP A 38 7.24 5.62 6.71
N TYR A 39 8.48 5.79 6.24
CA TYR A 39 9.67 5.25 6.90
C TYR A 39 9.84 5.84 8.30
N VAL A 40 9.75 7.17 8.44
CA VAL A 40 9.84 7.87 9.74
C VAL A 40 8.72 7.43 10.68
N THR A 41 7.49 7.34 10.16
CA THR A 41 6.33 6.84 10.92
C THR A 41 6.52 5.39 11.35
N GLY A 42 7.05 4.55 10.44
CA GLY A 42 7.36 3.16 10.73
C GLY A 42 8.39 3.00 11.84
N LEU A 43 9.48 3.77 11.82
CA LEU A 43 10.46 3.77 12.90
C LEU A 43 9.86 4.22 14.25
N LYS A 44 9.03 5.28 14.23
CA LYS A 44 8.41 5.83 15.45
C LYS A 44 7.48 4.83 16.13
N TYR A 45 6.69 4.09 15.36
CA TYR A 45 5.70 3.15 15.88
C TYR A 45 6.14 1.68 15.82
N GLY A 46 7.37 1.40 15.40
CA GLY A 46 7.91 0.04 15.29
C GLY A 46 7.21 -0.81 14.23
N LEU A 47 6.77 -0.20 13.12
CA LEU A 47 6.16 -0.91 12.00
C LEU A 47 7.24 -1.64 11.18
N PRO A 48 6.93 -2.82 10.61
CA PRO A 48 7.87 -3.53 9.75
C PRO A 48 8.17 -2.72 8.49
N ILE A 49 9.46 -2.65 8.14
CA ILE A 49 9.91 -2.08 6.87
C ILE A 49 9.85 -3.19 5.83
N PHE A 50 8.72 -3.25 5.13
CA PHE A 50 8.43 -4.26 4.11
C PHE A 50 8.40 -3.61 2.73
N SER A 51 9.10 -4.24 1.77
CA SER A 51 9.16 -3.82 0.36
C SER A 51 9.22 -5.07 -0.53
N PRO A 52 8.08 -5.56 -1.05
CA PRO A 52 8.04 -6.73 -1.91
C PRO A 52 8.32 -6.37 -3.37
N VAL A 53 9.35 -5.56 -3.62
CA VAL A 53 9.73 -5.05 -4.96
C VAL A 53 11.24 -5.21 -5.14
N ASP A 54 11.65 -5.79 -6.26
CA ASP A 54 13.06 -6.01 -6.61
C ASP A 54 13.71 -4.80 -7.30
N ASP A 55 15.01 -4.89 -7.56
CA ASP A 55 15.81 -3.84 -8.22
C ASP A 55 15.36 -3.56 -9.67
N ASN A 56 14.54 -4.44 -10.28
CA ASN A 56 13.99 -4.26 -11.61
C ASN A 56 12.59 -3.61 -11.59
N GLY A 57 12.06 -3.25 -10.42
CA GLY A 57 10.71 -2.71 -10.30
C GLY A 57 9.63 -3.78 -10.50
N LYS A 58 9.92 -5.03 -10.15
CA LYS A 58 8.95 -6.13 -10.18
C LYS A 58 8.59 -6.58 -8.78
N PHE A 59 7.36 -7.02 -8.61
CA PHE A 59 6.94 -7.66 -7.37
C PHE A 59 7.74 -8.94 -7.13
N THR A 60 8.20 -9.13 -5.89
CA THR A 60 8.88 -10.36 -5.44
C THR A 60 7.87 -11.45 -5.06
N ASP A 61 8.35 -12.64 -4.70
CA ASP A 61 7.50 -13.77 -4.29
C ASP A 61 6.66 -13.46 -3.03
N GLU A 62 7.13 -12.54 -2.20
CA GLU A 62 6.43 -12.03 -1.02
C GLU A 62 5.13 -11.29 -1.38
N ALA A 63 4.94 -10.86 -2.63
CA ALA A 63 3.69 -10.26 -3.12
C ALA A 63 2.63 -11.31 -3.52
N GLY A 64 2.94 -12.61 -3.43
CA GLY A 64 2.00 -13.70 -3.69
C GLY A 64 1.52 -13.72 -5.15
N GLN A 65 0.21 -13.58 -5.36
CA GLN A 65 -0.41 -13.66 -6.70
C GLN A 65 0.06 -12.57 -7.68
N PHE A 66 0.75 -11.54 -7.19
CA PHE A 66 1.28 -10.44 -8.01
C PHE A 66 2.76 -10.61 -8.36
N SER A 67 3.43 -11.66 -7.86
CA SER A 67 4.87 -11.91 -8.09
C SER A 67 5.23 -11.86 -9.58
N GLY A 68 6.37 -11.23 -9.88
CA GLY A 68 6.95 -11.10 -11.22
C GLY A 68 6.33 -10.02 -12.11
N LEU A 69 5.22 -9.40 -11.71
CA LEU A 69 4.60 -8.30 -12.45
C LEU A 69 5.38 -7.00 -12.25
N ASP A 70 5.46 -6.20 -13.32
CA ASP A 70 5.97 -4.83 -13.28
C ASP A 70 5.05 -3.95 -12.42
N VAL A 71 5.61 -3.25 -11.43
CA VAL A 71 4.81 -2.53 -10.43
C VAL A 71 4.03 -1.35 -11.00
N LEU A 72 4.54 -0.68 -12.05
CA LEU A 72 3.91 0.51 -12.65
C LEU A 72 2.95 0.15 -13.81
N GLY A 73 3.09 -1.03 -14.40
CA GLY A 73 2.26 -1.53 -15.48
C GLY A 73 1.25 -2.58 -15.02
N ASP A 74 1.54 -3.84 -15.34
CA ASP A 74 0.63 -4.98 -15.15
C ASP A 74 0.29 -5.21 -13.68
N GLY A 75 1.23 -4.94 -12.77
CA GLY A 75 1.06 -5.06 -11.33
C GLY A 75 -0.02 -4.13 -10.79
N ASN A 76 0.05 -2.84 -11.12
CA ASN A 76 -0.97 -1.87 -10.73
C ASN A 76 -2.36 -2.25 -11.27
N THR A 77 -2.42 -2.67 -12.53
CA THR A 77 -3.68 -3.13 -13.16
C THR A 77 -4.25 -4.37 -12.46
N ALA A 78 -3.39 -5.33 -12.10
CA ALA A 78 -3.79 -6.55 -11.41
C ALA A 78 -4.33 -6.27 -10.00
N VAL A 79 -3.73 -5.33 -9.26
CA VAL A 79 -4.19 -4.93 -7.93
C VAL A 79 -5.56 -4.26 -8.00
N ILE A 80 -5.76 -3.31 -8.93
CA ILE A 80 -7.05 -2.65 -9.13
C ILE A 80 -8.14 -3.68 -9.44
N ARG A 81 -7.86 -4.60 -10.39
CA ARG A 81 -8.80 -5.68 -10.74
C ARG A 81 -9.12 -6.57 -9.53
N PHE A 82 -8.11 -6.96 -8.75
CA PHE A 82 -8.32 -7.77 -7.55
C PHE A 82 -9.24 -7.07 -6.54
N LEU A 83 -9.05 -5.77 -6.30
CA LEU A 83 -9.89 -5.01 -5.38
C LEU A 83 -11.34 -4.88 -5.90
N ASP A 84 -11.51 -4.69 -7.20
CA ASP A 84 -12.83 -4.59 -7.85
C ASP A 84 -13.60 -5.93 -7.78
N GLU A 85 -12.96 -7.04 -8.17
CA GLU A 85 -13.54 -8.39 -8.11
C GLU A 85 -13.95 -8.80 -6.69
N LYS A 86 -13.28 -8.26 -5.67
CA LYS A 86 -13.57 -8.50 -4.25
C LYS A 86 -14.56 -7.50 -3.66
N MET A 87 -15.07 -6.54 -4.44
CA MET A 87 -15.94 -5.46 -3.97
C MET A 87 -15.30 -4.61 -2.86
N LEU A 88 -13.97 -4.45 -2.90
CA LEU A 88 -13.18 -3.63 -1.97
C LEU A 88 -12.77 -2.28 -2.57
N LEU A 89 -12.94 -2.10 -3.89
CA LEU A 89 -12.68 -0.84 -4.57
C LEU A 89 -13.89 0.11 -4.46
N MET A 90 -13.74 1.19 -3.70
CA MET A 90 -14.82 2.16 -3.49
C MET A 90 -14.92 3.20 -4.62
N LYS A 91 -13.78 3.65 -5.14
CA LYS A 91 -13.67 4.66 -6.18
C LYS A 91 -12.29 4.54 -6.86
N HIS A 92 -12.25 4.74 -8.17
CA HIS A 92 -11.02 4.91 -8.94
C HIS A 92 -11.19 6.15 -9.82
N GLU A 93 -10.26 7.09 -9.72
CA GLU A 93 -10.23 8.32 -10.51
C GLU A 93 -8.81 8.58 -11.02
N PRO A 94 -8.64 9.13 -12.23
CA PRO A 94 -7.33 9.58 -12.69
C PRO A 94 -6.86 10.74 -11.82
N TYR A 95 -5.58 10.71 -11.46
CA TYR A 95 -4.89 11.81 -10.76
C TYR A 95 -4.32 12.82 -11.74
#